data_AF-A0A928BHB4-F1
#
_entry.id   AF-A0A928BHB4-F1
#
_cell.length_a   1.000
_cell.length_b   1.000
_cell.length_c   1.000
_cell.angle_alpha   90.00
_cell.angle_beta   90.00
_cell.angle_gamma   90.00
#
_symmetry.space_group_name_H-M   'P 1'
#
loop_
_entity.id
_entity.type
_entity.pdbx_description
1 polymer ?
#
loop_
_entity_poly.entity_id
_entity_poly.type
_entity_poly.pdbx_seq_one_letter_code
_entity_poly.pdbx_strand_id
1 'polypeptide(L)'
;MPEDKKASADDADLVHFLELIERDVDESDNRRLAAQIIGSALTSYMEGMREYEAEEAEEIPLECSFAQDEQLKKKYSSWTDDDIFQWVSEYIRDCYPEFQDGFDLKLFRAAKQKFWSYNNISNRYALGWDFVEKVGLAFNHVEQDVKRRFSERVERESDTWIAEYLDWLIVNNLKCSKSSLKTYFGHMRLHIDDAVLTEVLLSAKKAIRENKERGYKNIMENIESWVLNFKEWADQKHTKYTKQSLKVFFEEMNIEVTELVLDEIKGRIGRFH
;
A
#
# COMPACT_ATOMS: atom_id res chain seq x y z
N MET A 1 -11.79 48.01 -20.70
CA MET A 1 -12.22 46.70 -20.18
C MET A 1 -11.01 45.78 -20.22
N PRO A 2 -10.48 45.33 -19.08
CA PRO A 2 -9.56 44.21 -19.06
C PRO A 2 -10.34 42.91 -18.90
N GLU A 3 -9.98 41.89 -19.68
CA GLU A 3 -10.58 40.56 -19.63
C GLU A 3 -9.95 39.71 -18.52
N ASP A 4 -10.82 39.11 -17.71
CA ASP A 4 -10.50 38.18 -16.64
C ASP A 4 -9.82 36.91 -17.16
N LYS A 5 -8.59 36.65 -16.71
CA LYS A 5 -8.01 35.30 -16.73
C LYS A 5 -8.37 34.61 -15.42
N LYS A 6 -9.20 33.56 -15.50
CA LYS A 6 -9.45 32.63 -14.39
C LYS A 6 -8.14 31.96 -13.98
N ALA A 7 -7.72 32.18 -12.73
CA ALA A 7 -6.68 31.42 -12.07
C ALA A 7 -7.09 29.94 -11.93
N SER A 8 -6.10 29.06 -12.09
CA SER A 8 -6.21 27.62 -11.84
C SER A 8 -6.46 27.37 -10.35
N ALA A 9 -7.24 26.34 -10.01
CA ALA A 9 -7.55 25.98 -8.63
C ALA A 9 -6.31 25.61 -7.79
N ASP A 10 -5.19 25.25 -8.44
CA ASP A 10 -3.94 24.88 -7.76
C ASP A 10 -3.07 26.10 -7.38
N ASP A 11 -3.25 27.24 -8.04
CA ASP A 11 -2.55 28.49 -7.68
C ASP A 11 -3.18 29.17 -6.45
N ALA A 12 -4.48 28.94 -6.22
CA ALA A 12 -5.20 29.50 -5.08
C ALA A 12 -4.73 28.91 -3.74
N ASP A 13 -4.33 27.63 -3.69
CA ASP A 13 -3.87 26.99 -2.46
C ASP A 13 -2.43 27.40 -2.08
N LEU A 14 -1.58 27.66 -3.07
CA LEU A 14 -0.21 28.16 -2.86
C LEU A 14 -0.21 29.64 -2.42
N VAL A 15 -1.09 30.45 -3.02
CA VAL A 15 -1.34 31.82 -2.59
C VAL A 15 -1.97 31.84 -1.20
N HIS A 16 -2.91 30.94 -0.89
CA HIS A 16 -3.51 30.85 0.44
C HIS A 16 -2.50 30.41 1.52
N PHE A 17 -1.58 29.49 1.19
CA PHE A 17 -0.50 29.06 2.09
C PHE A 17 0.53 30.17 2.34
N LEU A 18 0.81 31.02 1.35
CA LEU A 18 1.67 32.20 1.49
C LEU A 18 0.97 33.34 2.27
N GLU A 19 -0.33 33.55 2.05
CA GLU A 19 -1.14 34.53 2.80
C GLU A 19 -1.35 34.13 4.28
N LEU A 20 -1.40 32.82 4.56
CA LEU A 20 -1.44 32.26 5.92
C LEU A 20 -0.14 32.48 6.70
N ILE A 21 0.99 32.65 6.02
CA ILE A 21 2.28 33.01 6.62
C ILE A 21 2.36 34.53 6.85
N GLU A 22 1.60 35.34 6.10
CA GLU A 22 1.57 36.80 6.22
C GLU A 22 0.55 37.35 7.23
N ARG A 23 -0.47 36.58 7.63
CA ARG A 23 -1.41 36.98 8.71
C ARG A 23 -0.98 36.40 10.06
N ASP A 24 -0.61 37.30 10.96
CA ASP A 24 -0.28 37.12 12.38
C ASP A 24 1.16 36.75 12.73
N VAL A 25 2.13 37.61 12.36
CA VAL A 25 3.40 37.67 13.10
C VAL A 25 3.96 39.10 13.09
N ASP A 26 4.12 39.70 14.26
CA ASP A 26 4.83 40.95 14.49
C ASP A 26 6.18 40.97 13.74
N GLU A 27 6.34 41.97 12.85
CA GLU A 27 6.97 41.82 11.53
C GLU A 27 8.51 41.93 11.45
N SER A 28 9.24 42.06 12.55
CA SER A 28 10.69 42.35 12.51
C SER A 28 11.57 41.13 12.77
N ASP A 29 11.38 40.48 13.91
CA ASP A 29 12.40 39.59 14.46
C ASP A 29 12.26 38.17 13.92
N ASN A 30 11.05 37.74 13.56
CA ASN A 30 10.79 36.43 12.96
C ASN A 30 11.13 36.37 11.47
N ARG A 31 11.05 37.48 10.71
CA ARG A 31 11.56 37.52 9.31
C ARG A 31 13.08 37.40 9.28
N ARG A 32 13.76 38.03 10.23
CA ARG A 32 15.22 37.93 10.36
C ARG A 32 15.65 36.53 10.79
N LEU A 33 14.91 35.92 11.72
CA LEU A 33 15.14 34.54 12.17
C LEU A 33 14.83 33.53 11.05
N ALA A 34 13.73 33.69 10.31
CA ALA A 34 13.38 32.85 9.17
C ALA A 34 14.41 32.99 8.03
N ALA A 35 14.86 34.20 7.72
CA ALA A 35 15.92 34.41 6.73
C ALA A 35 17.27 33.82 7.17
N GLN A 36 17.59 33.86 8.47
CA GLN A 36 18.79 33.21 9.00
C GLN A 36 18.69 31.69 8.96
N ILE A 37 17.55 31.09 9.30
CA ILE A 37 17.34 29.65 9.25
C ILE A 37 17.39 29.15 7.80
N ILE A 38 16.72 29.87 6.88
CA ILE A 38 16.75 29.57 5.45
C ILE A 38 18.16 29.75 4.88
N GLY A 39 18.86 30.81 5.26
CA GLY A 39 20.24 31.08 4.83
C GLY A 39 21.25 30.05 5.34
N SER A 40 21.13 29.60 6.59
CA SER A 40 22.01 28.55 7.16
C SER A 40 21.72 27.17 6.55
N ALA A 41 20.45 26.87 6.28
CA ALA A 41 20.06 25.63 5.60
C ALA A 41 20.56 25.58 4.15
N LEU A 42 20.47 26.69 3.41
CA LEU A 42 21.03 26.82 2.06
C LEU A 42 22.56 26.74 2.05
N THR A 43 23.23 27.37 3.02
CA THR A 43 24.71 27.34 3.12
C THR A 43 25.20 25.93 3.45
N SER A 44 24.56 25.23 4.40
CA SER A 44 24.90 23.84 4.73
C SER A 44 24.64 22.88 3.57
N TYR A 45 23.57 23.12 2.78
CA TYR A 45 23.30 22.35 1.57
C TYR A 45 24.36 22.60 0.48
N MET A 46 24.79 23.85 0.28
CA MET A 46 25.83 24.21 -0.68
C MET A 46 27.25 23.79 -0.26
N GLU A 47 27.55 23.74 1.03
CA GLU A 47 28.82 23.21 1.57
C GLU A 47 28.87 21.69 1.46
N GLY A 48 27.76 20.99 1.78
CA GLY A 48 27.65 19.56 1.54
C GLY A 48 27.76 19.16 0.06
N MET A 49 27.26 20.00 -0.86
CA MET A 49 27.43 19.81 -2.30
C MET A 49 28.88 20.03 -2.76
N ARG A 50 29.59 21.02 -2.20
CA ARG A 50 31.01 21.29 -2.56
C ARG A 50 31.98 20.26 -1.98
N GLU A 51 31.72 19.74 -0.79
CA GLU A 51 32.52 18.64 -0.22
C GLU A 51 32.30 17.33 -1.01
N TYR A 52 31.09 17.10 -1.54
CA TYR A 52 30.78 15.95 -2.41
C TYR A 52 31.42 16.09 -3.82
N GLU A 53 31.45 17.30 -4.39
CA GLU A 53 32.16 17.58 -5.66
C GLU A 53 33.69 17.49 -5.53
N ALA A 54 34.23 17.70 -4.32
CA ALA A 54 35.67 17.59 -4.06
C ALA A 54 36.13 16.13 -3.83
N GLU A 55 35.26 15.24 -3.34
CA GLU A 55 35.56 13.80 -3.18
C GLU A 55 35.42 12.99 -4.48
N GLU A 56 34.70 13.50 -5.49
CA GLU A 56 34.45 12.81 -6.78
C GLU A 56 35.36 13.30 -7.94
N ALA A 57 36.34 14.17 -7.64
CA ALA A 57 37.31 14.68 -8.62
C ALA A 57 38.42 13.64 -8.93
N GLU A 58 38.04 12.53 -9.57
CA GLU A 58 38.95 11.85 -10.49
C GLU A 58 39.01 12.70 -11.76
N GLU A 59 40.19 13.21 -12.13
CA GLU A 59 40.38 14.05 -13.31
C GLU A 59 40.01 13.29 -14.60
N ILE A 60 38.75 13.40 -15.02
CA ILE A 60 38.32 12.97 -16.35
C ILE A 60 38.81 14.04 -17.35
N PRO A 61 39.59 13.69 -18.38
CA PRO A 61 40.10 14.66 -19.35
C PRO A 61 38.94 15.39 -20.07
N LEU A 62 38.90 16.72 -19.94
CA LEU A 62 37.81 17.61 -20.41
C LEU A 62 37.43 17.48 -21.89
N GLU A 63 38.29 16.93 -22.75
CA GLU A 63 38.02 16.81 -24.19
C GLU A 63 37.08 15.64 -24.55
N CYS A 64 36.90 14.65 -23.66
CA CYS A 64 36.09 13.47 -23.94
C CYS A 64 34.58 13.62 -23.64
N SER A 65 34.16 14.60 -22.82
CA SER A 65 32.76 14.75 -22.38
C SER A 65 31.88 15.49 -23.39
N PHE A 66 32.39 16.54 -24.05
CA PHE A 66 31.59 17.38 -24.95
C PHE A 66 31.09 16.65 -26.21
N ALA A 67 31.89 15.72 -26.76
CA ALA A 67 31.51 14.95 -27.94
C ALA A 67 30.39 13.92 -27.63
N GLN A 68 30.38 13.36 -26.44
CA GLN A 68 29.29 12.47 -25.98
C GLN A 68 28.01 13.28 -25.73
N ASP A 69 28.12 14.47 -25.13
CA ASP A 69 26.98 15.36 -24.89
C ASP A 69 26.30 15.83 -26.19
N GLU A 70 27.07 16.14 -27.24
CA GLU A 70 26.52 16.50 -28.56
C GLU A 70 25.80 15.31 -29.23
N GLN A 71 26.36 14.11 -29.12
CA GLN A 71 25.74 12.90 -29.66
C GLN A 71 24.44 12.57 -28.92
N LEU A 72 24.41 12.71 -27.59
CA LEU A 72 23.21 12.51 -26.79
C LEU A 72 22.14 13.57 -27.10
N LYS A 73 22.52 14.86 -27.15
CA LYS A 73 21.62 15.94 -27.59
C LYS A 73 21.02 15.62 -28.95
N LYS A 74 21.82 15.22 -29.92
CA LYS A 74 21.34 14.87 -31.26
C LYS A 74 20.40 13.66 -31.23
N LYS A 75 20.73 12.62 -30.47
CA LYS A 75 19.89 11.42 -30.28
C LYS A 75 18.51 11.77 -29.73
N TYR A 76 18.44 12.65 -28.74
CA TYR A 76 17.20 12.97 -28.02
C TYR A 76 16.44 14.19 -28.58
N SER A 77 17.09 15.02 -29.41
CA SER A 77 16.48 16.23 -30.01
C SER A 77 15.25 15.97 -30.88
N SER A 78 15.10 14.75 -31.42
CA SER A 78 13.96 14.35 -32.25
C SER A 78 12.88 13.59 -31.49
N TRP A 79 13.04 13.40 -30.18
CA TRP A 79 12.10 12.62 -29.38
C TRP A 79 10.85 13.42 -29.06
N THR A 80 9.71 12.78 -29.28
CA THR A 80 8.40 13.27 -28.85
C THR A 80 8.19 12.99 -27.36
N ASP A 81 7.13 13.58 -26.80
CA ASP A 81 6.75 13.31 -25.41
C ASP A 81 6.38 11.82 -25.21
N ASP A 82 5.82 11.18 -26.24
CA ASP A 82 5.50 9.75 -26.25
C ASP A 82 6.77 8.88 -26.26
N ASP A 83 7.81 9.27 -27.01
CA ASP A 83 9.09 8.54 -27.01
C ASP A 83 9.76 8.62 -25.62
N ILE A 84 9.70 9.79 -24.98
CA ILE A 84 10.24 10.00 -23.63
C ILE A 84 9.42 9.20 -22.61
N PHE A 85 8.09 9.22 -22.72
CA PHE A 85 7.21 8.43 -21.85
C PHE A 85 7.49 6.94 -21.99
N GLN A 86 7.57 6.43 -23.23
CA GLN A 86 7.86 5.03 -23.50
C GLN A 86 9.22 4.63 -22.91
N TRP A 87 10.25 5.45 -23.11
CA TRP A 87 11.58 5.18 -22.58
C TRP A 87 11.62 5.11 -21.05
N VAL A 88 10.93 6.04 -20.35
CA VAL A 88 10.82 6.00 -18.89
C VAL A 88 10.00 4.78 -18.43
N SER A 89 8.91 4.46 -19.13
CA SER A 89 8.05 3.33 -18.83
C SER A 89 8.77 1.99 -18.99
N GLU A 90 9.54 1.81 -20.06
CA GLU A 90 10.37 0.63 -20.32
C GLU A 90 11.44 0.47 -19.25
N TYR A 91 12.14 1.55 -18.88
CA TYR A 91 13.10 1.51 -17.79
C TYR A 91 12.47 1.05 -16.47
N ILE A 92 11.33 1.64 -16.08
CA ILE A 92 10.64 1.26 -14.85
C ILE A 92 10.18 -0.20 -14.90
N ARG A 93 9.59 -0.63 -16.02
CA ARG A 93 9.08 -1.99 -16.18
C ARG A 93 10.20 -3.03 -16.13
N ASP A 94 11.30 -2.78 -16.82
CA ASP A 94 12.34 -3.79 -17.04
C ASP A 94 13.34 -3.84 -15.88
N CYS A 95 13.62 -2.70 -15.24
CA CYS A 95 14.57 -2.63 -14.13
C CYS A 95 13.94 -2.77 -12.74
N TYR A 96 12.62 -2.56 -12.63
CA TYR A 96 11.90 -2.60 -11.35
C TYR A 96 10.59 -3.40 -11.49
N PRO A 97 10.69 -4.71 -11.77
CA PRO A 97 9.51 -5.58 -11.90
C PRO A 97 8.65 -5.61 -10.62
N GLU A 98 9.22 -5.28 -9.47
CA GLU A 98 8.52 -5.20 -8.17
C GLU A 98 7.37 -4.20 -8.18
N PHE A 99 7.37 -3.22 -9.10
CA PHE A 99 6.24 -2.31 -9.26
C PHE A 99 4.97 -2.97 -9.82
N GLN A 100 5.06 -4.20 -10.34
CA GLN A 100 3.88 -5.01 -10.64
C GLN A 100 3.20 -5.57 -9.37
N ASP A 101 3.98 -5.71 -8.30
CA ASP A 101 3.63 -6.37 -7.05
C ASP A 101 3.31 -5.40 -5.90
N GLY A 102 3.44 -4.10 -6.15
CA GLY A 102 3.17 -3.06 -5.17
C GLY A 102 3.75 -1.72 -5.60
N PHE A 103 3.32 -0.65 -4.94
CA PHE A 103 3.94 0.66 -5.13
C PHE A 103 4.74 1.06 -3.89
N ASP A 104 6.07 1.12 -4.03
CA ASP A 104 6.98 1.69 -3.02
C ASP A 104 7.53 3.04 -3.51
N LEU A 105 7.10 4.12 -2.86
CA LEU A 105 7.52 5.48 -3.20
C LEU A 105 9.04 5.70 -3.01
N LYS A 106 9.67 5.05 -2.03
CA LYS A 106 11.12 5.18 -1.80
C LYS A 106 11.87 4.49 -2.92
N LEU A 107 11.44 3.30 -3.31
CA LEU A 107 12.00 2.59 -4.45
C LEU A 107 11.82 3.40 -5.75
N PHE A 108 10.64 3.98 -5.95
CA PHE A 108 10.34 4.78 -7.15
C PHE A 108 11.21 6.04 -7.23
N ARG A 109 11.42 6.73 -6.11
CA ARG A 109 12.35 7.88 -6.02
C ARG A 109 13.79 7.48 -6.33
N ALA A 110 14.24 6.34 -5.80
CA ALA A 110 15.57 5.81 -6.11
C ALA A 110 15.70 5.44 -7.60
N ALA A 111 14.65 4.86 -8.20
CA ALA A 111 14.61 4.55 -9.62
C ALA A 111 14.75 5.80 -10.49
N LYS A 112 14.04 6.89 -10.14
CA LYS A 112 14.14 8.19 -10.82
C LYS A 112 15.56 8.78 -10.76
N GLN A 113 16.25 8.62 -9.64
CA GLN A 113 17.64 9.08 -9.50
C GLN A 113 18.61 8.27 -10.35
N LYS A 114 18.46 6.93 -10.36
CA LYS A 114 19.32 6.02 -11.12
C LYS A 114 19.10 6.03 -12.63
N PHE A 115 17.99 6.61 -13.10
CA PHE A 115 17.63 6.64 -14.51
C PHE A 115 18.72 7.22 -15.41
N TRP A 116 19.33 8.31 -14.99
CA TRP A 116 20.32 9.02 -15.81
C TRP A 116 21.60 8.21 -15.95
N SER A 117 22.13 7.68 -14.85
CA SER A 117 23.33 6.83 -14.88
C SER A 117 23.09 5.50 -15.59
N TYR A 118 21.90 4.90 -15.45
CA TYR A 118 21.50 3.71 -16.20
C TYR A 118 21.57 3.92 -17.72
N ASN A 119 21.26 5.13 -18.17
CA ASN A 119 21.31 5.51 -19.58
C ASN A 119 22.65 6.13 -20.01
N ASN A 120 23.71 6.01 -19.19
CA ASN A 120 25.03 6.60 -19.42
C ASN A 120 24.99 8.13 -19.62
N ILE A 121 24.10 8.82 -18.90
CA ILE A 121 24.00 10.28 -18.89
C ILE A 121 24.58 10.78 -17.58
N SER A 122 25.82 11.28 -17.63
CA SER A 122 26.55 11.83 -16.47
C SER A 122 26.06 13.23 -16.10
N ASN A 123 25.76 14.07 -17.10
CA ASN A 123 25.20 15.41 -16.91
C ASN A 123 23.88 15.59 -17.66
N ARG A 124 22.75 15.37 -16.97
CA ARG A 124 21.42 15.53 -17.58
C ARG A 124 21.13 16.96 -18.08
N TYR A 125 21.72 17.97 -17.46
CA TYR A 125 21.52 19.37 -17.86
C TYR A 125 22.22 19.69 -19.17
N ALA A 126 23.19 18.86 -19.60
CA ALA A 126 23.76 18.94 -20.93
C ALA A 126 22.71 18.68 -22.03
N LEU A 127 21.56 18.06 -21.74
CA LEU A 127 20.48 17.80 -22.70
C LEU A 127 19.48 18.95 -22.83
N GLY A 128 19.59 19.99 -21.98
CA GLY A 128 18.66 21.13 -21.95
C GLY A 128 17.53 20.94 -20.94
N TRP A 129 17.11 22.06 -20.33
CA TRP A 129 16.11 22.06 -19.27
C TRP A 129 14.75 21.51 -19.72
N ASP A 130 14.27 21.89 -20.91
CA ASP A 130 13.02 21.39 -21.48
C ASP A 130 13.00 19.85 -21.57
N PHE A 131 14.11 19.23 -21.96
CA PHE A 131 14.19 17.77 -22.05
C PHE A 131 14.17 17.11 -20.66
N VAL A 132 14.90 17.68 -19.69
CA VAL A 132 14.90 17.21 -18.30
C VAL A 132 13.51 17.34 -17.67
N GLU A 133 12.79 18.41 -17.97
CA GLU A 133 11.41 18.62 -17.52
C GLU A 133 10.45 17.59 -18.12
N LYS A 134 10.53 17.33 -19.43
CA LYS A 134 9.74 16.28 -20.09
C LYS A 134 9.97 14.90 -19.50
N VAL A 135 11.22 14.54 -19.21
CA VAL A 135 11.53 13.29 -18.49
C VAL A 135 10.90 13.32 -17.09
N GLY A 136 10.95 14.45 -16.40
CA GLY A 136 10.29 14.63 -15.10
C GLY A 136 8.78 14.39 -15.16
N LEU A 137 8.10 14.94 -16.16
CA LEU A 137 6.67 14.74 -16.41
C LEU A 137 6.37 13.28 -16.77
N ALA A 138 7.17 12.65 -17.62
CA ALA A 138 7.05 11.23 -17.94
C ALA A 138 7.14 10.35 -16.69
N PHE A 139 8.07 10.63 -15.77
CA PHE A 139 8.14 9.93 -14.48
C PHE A 139 6.87 10.11 -13.64
N ASN A 140 6.28 11.31 -13.62
CA ASN A 140 5.03 11.54 -12.90
C ASN A 140 3.89 10.72 -13.53
N HIS A 141 3.80 10.67 -14.86
CA HIS A 141 2.81 9.86 -15.56
C HIS A 141 3.01 8.36 -15.28
N VAL A 142 4.24 7.85 -15.32
CA VAL A 142 4.55 6.45 -15.00
C VAL A 142 4.24 6.15 -13.53
N GLU A 143 4.48 7.09 -12.60
CA GLU A 143 4.09 6.93 -11.19
C GLU A 143 2.58 6.74 -11.04
N GLN A 144 1.78 7.59 -11.69
CA GLN A 144 0.33 7.47 -11.67
C GLN A 144 -0.16 6.19 -12.33
N ASP A 145 0.48 5.79 -13.43
CA ASP A 145 0.11 4.56 -14.13
C ASP A 145 0.43 3.30 -13.31
N VAL A 146 1.58 3.26 -12.62
CA VAL A 146 1.92 2.16 -11.70
C VAL A 146 0.92 2.10 -10.55
N LYS A 147 0.62 3.24 -9.90
CA LYS A 147 -0.38 3.30 -8.83
C LYS A 147 -1.74 2.81 -9.30
N ARG A 148 -2.20 3.30 -10.46
CA ARG A 148 -3.47 2.90 -11.06
C ARG A 148 -3.52 1.39 -11.33
N ARG A 149 -2.50 0.83 -11.96
CA ARG A 149 -2.41 -0.62 -12.21
C ARG A 149 -2.44 -1.44 -10.93
N PHE A 150 -1.76 -0.97 -9.88
CA PHE A 150 -1.80 -1.63 -8.58
C PHE A 150 -3.20 -1.56 -7.95
N SER A 151 -3.86 -0.39 -7.97
CA SER A 151 -5.24 -0.24 -7.51
C SER A 151 -6.20 -1.17 -8.26
N GLU A 152 -6.13 -1.23 -9.59
CA GLU A 152 -6.94 -2.14 -10.41
C GLU A 152 -6.69 -3.62 -10.05
N ARG A 153 -5.43 -3.97 -9.71
CA ARG A 153 -5.09 -5.32 -9.24
C ARG A 153 -5.68 -5.61 -7.87
N VAL A 154 -5.60 -4.67 -6.92
CA VAL A 154 -6.20 -4.80 -5.58
C VAL A 154 -7.70 -5.03 -5.71
N GLU A 155 -8.40 -4.24 -6.52
CA GLU A 155 -9.85 -4.41 -6.73
C GLU A 155 -10.18 -5.80 -7.30
N ARG A 156 -9.41 -6.27 -8.29
CA ARG A 156 -9.63 -7.56 -8.95
C ARG A 156 -9.28 -8.76 -8.07
N GLU A 157 -8.21 -8.68 -7.29
CA GLU A 157 -7.64 -9.83 -6.57
C GLU A 157 -7.98 -9.84 -5.08
N SER A 158 -8.56 -8.77 -4.52
CA SER A 158 -8.83 -8.64 -3.08
C SER A 158 -9.61 -9.83 -2.50
N ASP A 159 -10.70 -10.26 -3.15
CA ASP A 159 -11.49 -11.41 -2.71
C ASP A 159 -10.70 -12.72 -2.72
N THR A 160 -9.85 -12.92 -3.74
CA THR A 160 -8.96 -14.08 -3.83
C THR A 160 -7.91 -14.03 -2.71
N TRP A 161 -7.27 -12.88 -2.49
CA TRP A 161 -6.31 -12.71 -1.41
C TRP A 161 -6.95 -12.95 -0.03
N ILE A 162 -8.20 -12.51 0.17
CA ILE A 162 -8.93 -12.76 1.41
C ILE A 162 -9.15 -14.27 1.60
N ALA A 163 -9.63 -14.98 0.57
CA ALA A 163 -9.87 -16.42 0.66
C ALA A 163 -8.57 -17.19 0.96
N GLU A 164 -7.52 -16.94 0.17
CA GLU A 164 -6.21 -17.58 0.35
C GLU A 164 -5.56 -17.25 1.69
N TYR A 165 -5.69 -15.99 2.16
CA TYR A 165 -5.22 -15.59 3.49
C TYR A 165 -5.96 -16.33 4.60
N LEU A 166 -7.28 -16.49 4.49
CA LEU A 166 -8.06 -17.24 5.48
C LEU A 166 -7.65 -18.71 5.53
N ASP A 167 -7.44 -19.35 4.39
CA ASP A 167 -6.94 -20.72 4.31
C ASP A 167 -5.52 -20.82 4.91
N TRP A 168 -4.65 -19.87 4.58
CA TRP A 168 -3.30 -19.80 5.14
C TRP A 168 -3.30 -19.65 6.66
N LEU A 169 -4.22 -18.84 7.23
CA LEU A 169 -4.37 -18.73 8.69
C LEU A 169 -4.76 -20.06 9.34
N ILE A 170 -5.64 -20.83 8.69
CA ILE A 170 -6.08 -22.15 9.18
C ILE A 170 -4.92 -23.13 9.17
N VAL A 171 -4.20 -23.23 8.04
CA VAL A 171 -3.07 -24.14 7.86
C VAL A 171 -1.95 -23.86 8.87
N ASN A 172 -1.70 -22.57 9.17
CA ASN A 172 -0.63 -22.16 10.06
C ASN A 172 -1.08 -21.95 11.52
N ASN A 173 -2.35 -22.20 11.83
CA ASN A 173 -2.95 -21.97 13.15
C ASN A 173 -2.68 -20.55 13.71
N LEU A 174 -2.86 -19.54 12.85
CA LEU A 174 -2.59 -18.13 13.15
C LEU A 174 -3.88 -17.35 13.40
N LYS A 175 -3.78 -16.29 14.20
CA LYS A 175 -4.87 -15.35 14.39
C LYS A 175 -4.93 -14.35 13.23
N CYS A 176 -6.15 -14.00 12.82
CA CYS A 176 -6.37 -12.91 11.87
C CYS A 176 -5.94 -11.57 12.50
N SER A 177 -4.83 -11.03 12.02
CA SER A 177 -4.21 -9.81 12.55
C SER A 177 -3.43 -9.08 11.47
N LYS A 178 -3.09 -7.80 11.71
CA LYS A 178 -2.28 -7.01 10.77
C LYS A 178 -0.88 -7.58 10.58
N SER A 179 -0.27 -8.16 11.62
CA SER A 179 1.05 -8.79 11.52
C SER A 179 1.01 -10.09 10.71
N SER A 180 -0.02 -10.92 10.91
CA SER A 180 -0.24 -12.12 10.09
C SER A 180 -0.44 -11.76 8.62
N LEU A 181 -1.21 -10.70 8.34
CA LEU A 181 -1.44 -10.21 6.99
C LEU A 181 -0.15 -9.69 6.33
N LYS A 182 0.69 -8.94 7.07
CA LYS A 182 2.03 -8.52 6.59
C LYS A 182 2.93 -9.71 6.27
N THR A 183 2.87 -10.75 7.10
CA THR A 183 3.64 -11.99 6.87
C THR A 183 3.16 -12.70 5.60
N TYR A 184 1.84 -12.82 5.43
CA TYR A 184 1.21 -13.41 4.25
C TYR A 184 1.63 -12.68 2.96
N PHE A 185 1.47 -11.35 2.89
CA PHE A 185 1.88 -10.59 1.71
C PHE A 185 3.40 -10.57 1.51
N GLY A 186 4.18 -10.66 2.59
CA GLY A 186 5.63 -10.87 2.51
C GLY A 186 6.01 -12.18 1.81
N HIS A 187 5.27 -13.27 2.04
CA HIS A 187 5.47 -14.53 1.31
C HIS A 187 5.13 -14.41 -0.17
N MET A 188 4.13 -13.59 -0.52
CA MET A 188 3.77 -13.28 -1.90
C MET A 188 4.69 -12.25 -2.55
N ARG A 189 5.66 -11.69 -1.81
CA ARG A 189 6.51 -10.56 -2.23
C ARG A 189 5.71 -9.32 -2.64
N LEU A 190 4.51 -9.17 -2.10
CA LEU A 190 3.64 -8.03 -2.37
C LEU A 190 3.93 -6.90 -1.37
N HIS A 191 4.24 -5.72 -1.91
CA HIS A 191 4.43 -4.51 -1.13
C HIS A 191 3.11 -3.76 -1.04
N ILE A 192 2.33 -4.11 -0.02
CA ILE A 192 1.01 -3.52 0.22
C ILE A 192 1.12 -2.38 1.23
N ASP A 193 0.54 -1.23 0.87
CA ASP A 193 0.46 -0.09 1.77
C ASP A 193 -0.43 -0.37 3.00
N ASP A 194 -0.29 0.48 4.01
CA ASP A 194 -0.98 0.26 5.29
C ASP A 194 -2.51 0.45 5.19
N ALA A 195 -2.99 1.15 4.16
CA ALA A 195 -4.41 1.40 3.91
C ALA A 195 -5.08 0.15 3.32
N VAL A 196 -4.50 -0.42 2.26
CA VAL A 196 -4.96 -1.68 1.65
C VAL A 196 -4.85 -2.83 2.66
N LEU A 197 -3.78 -2.89 3.46
CA LEU A 197 -3.69 -3.87 4.56
C LEU A 197 -4.85 -3.73 5.56
N THR A 198 -5.30 -2.51 5.83
CA THR A 198 -6.40 -2.26 6.76
C THR A 198 -7.74 -2.70 6.15
N GLU A 199 -7.96 -2.40 4.88
CA GLU A 199 -9.16 -2.81 4.14
C GLU A 199 -9.29 -4.33 4.05
N VAL A 200 -8.24 -5.01 3.59
CA VAL A 200 -8.20 -6.48 3.50
C VAL A 200 -8.42 -7.12 4.87
N LEU A 201 -7.84 -6.54 5.95
CA LEU A 201 -8.05 -7.04 7.31
C LEU A 201 -9.52 -6.90 7.76
N LEU A 202 -10.18 -5.79 7.46
CA LEU A 202 -11.59 -5.57 7.79
C LEU A 202 -12.47 -6.56 7.04
N SER A 203 -12.23 -6.75 5.74
CA SER A 203 -12.95 -7.71 4.91
C SER A 203 -12.73 -9.16 5.36
N ALA A 204 -11.49 -9.55 5.69
CA ALA A 204 -11.20 -10.86 6.24
C ALA A 204 -11.90 -11.10 7.60
N LYS A 205 -11.91 -10.09 8.49
CA LYS A 205 -12.65 -10.18 9.77
C LYS A 205 -14.16 -10.29 9.56
N LYS A 206 -14.70 -9.57 8.59
CA LYS A 206 -16.11 -9.66 8.19
C LYS A 206 -16.43 -11.06 7.66
N ALA A 207 -15.61 -11.60 6.75
CA ALA A 207 -15.77 -12.95 6.24
C ALA A 207 -15.70 -14.03 7.34
N ILE A 208 -14.78 -13.89 8.31
CA ILE A 208 -14.73 -14.77 9.50
C ILE A 208 -16.02 -14.65 10.31
N ARG A 209 -16.53 -13.44 10.52
CA ARG A 209 -17.78 -13.21 11.25
C ARG A 209 -18.96 -13.82 10.50
N GLU A 210 -19.09 -13.59 9.21
CA GLU A 210 -20.16 -14.12 8.37
C GLU A 210 -20.12 -15.64 8.26
N ASN A 211 -18.93 -16.26 8.18
CA ASN A 211 -18.79 -17.71 8.22
C ASN A 211 -19.14 -18.27 9.60
N LYS A 212 -18.74 -17.59 10.68
CA LYS A 212 -19.19 -17.94 12.04
C LYS A 212 -20.69 -17.81 12.17
N GLU A 213 -21.30 -16.74 11.66
CA GLU A 213 -22.74 -16.49 11.67
C GLU A 213 -23.51 -17.45 10.76
N ARG A 214 -22.97 -17.88 9.62
CA ARG A 214 -23.56 -18.94 8.77
C ARG A 214 -23.51 -20.30 9.47
N GLY A 215 -22.37 -20.64 10.07
CA GLY A 215 -22.28 -21.80 10.95
C GLY A 215 -23.32 -21.69 12.06
N TYR A 216 -23.39 -20.54 12.74
CA TYR A 216 -24.36 -20.27 13.79
C TYR A 216 -25.80 -20.34 13.32
N LYS A 217 -26.13 -19.84 12.13
CA LYS A 217 -27.49 -19.84 11.58
C LYS A 217 -27.94 -21.25 11.22
N ASN A 218 -27.10 -22.02 10.54
CA ASN A 218 -27.38 -23.44 10.28
C ASN A 218 -27.52 -24.24 11.58
N ILE A 219 -26.74 -23.91 12.61
CA ILE A 219 -26.86 -24.50 13.94
C ILE A 219 -28.17 -24.06 14.62
N MET A 220 -28.53 -22.78 14.57
CA MET A 220 -29.76 -22.23 15.20
C MET A 220 -31.05 -22.73 14.54
N GLU A 221 -31.02 -22.97 13.23
CA GLU A 221 -32.14 -23.59 12.50
C GLU A 221 -32.36 -25.05 12.92
N ASN A 222 -31.31 -25.76 13.32
CA ASN A 222 -31.39 -27.16 13.78
C ASN A 222 -31.42 -27.32 15.30
N ILE A 223 -31.18 -26.25 16.07
CA ILE A 223 -31.01 -26.32 17.52
C ILE A 223 -32.25 -26.89 18.21
N GLU A 224 -33.47 -26.54 17.79
CA GLU A 224 -34.68 -27.10 18.41
C GLU A 224 -34.79 -28.60 18.17
N SER A 225 -34.45 -29.07 16.96
CA SER A 225 -34.40 -30.50 16.65
C SER A 225 -33.30 -31.21 17.45
N TRP A 226 -32.13 -30.60 17.61
CA TRP A 226 -31.05 -31.17 18.41
C TRP A 226 -31.36 -31.21 19.90
N VAL A 227 -32.05 -30.19 20.44
CA VAL A 227 -32.54 -30.17 21.82
C VAL A 227 -33.52 -31.32 22.05
N LEU A 228 -34.46 -31.55 21.13
CA LEU A 228 -35.42 -32.65 21.21
C LEU A 228 -34.73 -34.01 21.12
N ASN A 229 -33.88 -34.22 20.10
CA ASN A 229 -33.16 -35.47 19.90
C ASN A 229 -32.24 -35.79 21.07
N PHE A 230 -31.56 -34.78 21.63
CA PHE A 230 -30.71 -34.97 22.79
C PHE A 230 -31.52 -35.36 24.04
N LYS A 231 -32.70 -34.78 24.25
CA LYS A 231 -33.58 -35.18 25.36
C LYS A 231 -33.99 -36.63 25.23
N GLU A 232 -34.49 -37.03 24.06
CA GLU A 232 -34.90 -38.41 23.80
C GLU A 232 -33.73 -39.38 24.01
N TRP A 233 -32.56 -39.05 23.47
CA TRP A 233 -31.34 -39.84 23.65
C TRP A 233 -30.94 -39.94 25.14
N ALA A 234 -30.95 -38.83 25.87
CA ALA A 234 -30.54 -38.80 27.26
C ALA A 234 -31.53 -39.55 28.16
N ASP A 235 -32.83 -39.50 27.86
CA ASP A 235 -33.89 -40.23 28.56
C ASP A 235 -33.74 -41.74 28.32
N GLN A 236 -33.48 -42.15 27.07
CA GLN A 236 -33.21 -43.54 26.71
C GLN A 236 -31.96 -44.10 27.39
N LYS A 237 -30.92 -43.27 27.54
CA LYS A 237 -29.64 -43.65 28.16
C LYS A 237 -29.62 -43.44 29.67
N HIS A 238 -30.71 -42.92 30.27
CA HIS A 238 -30.80 -42.53 31.67
C HIS A 238 -29.65 -41.61 32.13
N THR A 239 -29.23 -40.70 31.26
CA THR A 239 -28.12 -39.76 31.48
C THR A 239 -28.61 -38.35 31.81
N LYS A 240 -27.87 -37.64 32.67
CA LYS A 240 -28.18 -36.25 33.02
C LYS A 240 -27.94 -35.31 31.83
N TYR A 241 -28.72 -34.24 31.73
CA TYR A 241 -28.56 -33.18 30.72
C TYR A 241 -27.36 -32.26 31.04
N THR A 242 -26.15 -32.78 30.85
CA THR A 242 -24.91 -32.04 31.09
C THR A 242 -24.20 -31.70 29.79
N LYS A 243 -23.28 -30.73 29.84
CA LYS A 243 -22.42 -30.38 28.69
C LYS A 243 -21.56 -31.57 28.26
N GLN A 244 -21.15 -32.42 29.19
CA GLN A 244 -20.40 -33.64 28.89
C GLN A 244 -21.27 -34.67 28.17
N SER A 245 -22.52 -34.85 28.59
CA SER A 245 -23.46 -35.74 27.91
C SER A 245 -23.78 -35.27 26.48
N LEU A 246 -23.87 -33.94 26.27
CA LEU A 246 -24.03 -33.37 24.92
C LEU A 246 -22.82 -33.67 24.03
N LYS A 247 -21.59 -33.62 24.55
CA LYS A 247 -20.39 -34.02 23.80
C LYS A 247 -20.49 -35.48 23.35
N VAL A 248 -20.83 -36.39 24.26
CA VAL A 248 -20.99 -37.82 23.96
C VAL A 248 -22.09 -38.04 22.92
N PHE A 249 -23.22 -37.33 23.02
CA PHE A 249 -24.30 -37.40 22.04
C PHE A 249 -23.84 -37.01 20.63
N PHE A 250 -23.12 -35.90 20.48
CA PHE A 250 -22.63 -35.46 19.18
C PHE A 250 -21.48 -36.34 18.65
N GLU A 251 -20.64 -36.89 19.54
CA GLU A 251 -19.66 -37.92 19.20
C GLU A 251 -20.34 -39.18 18.64
N GLU A 252 -21.43 -39.66 19.26
CA GLU A 252 -22.20 -40.82 18.75
C GLU A 252 -22.86 -40.53 17.39
N MET A 253 -23.23 -39.27 17.12
CA MET A 253 -23.75 -38.85 15.82
C MET A 253 -22.66 -38.59 14.76
N ASN A 254 -21.38 -38.66 15.15
CA ASN A 254 -20.24 -38.27 14.34
C ASN A 254 -20.34 -36.84 13.78
N ILE A 255 -20.85 -35.92 14.60
CA ILE A 255 -21.00 -34.50 14.27
C ILE A 255 -20.05 -33.70 15.17
N GLU A 256 -19.14 -32.96 14.57
CA GLU A 256 -18.26 -32.06 15.30
C GLU A 256 -18.97 -30.74 15.61
N VAL A 257 -19.10 -30.41 16.90
CA VAL A 257 -19.79 -29.20 17.37
C VAL A 257 -18.86 -28.33 18.21
N THR A 258 -18.98 -27.02 18.04
CA THR A 258 -18.17 -26.07 18.84
C THR A 258 -18.73 -25.90 20.25
N GLU A 259 -17.88 -25.48 21.20
CA GLU A 259 -18.29 -25.21 22.60
C GLU A 259 -19.46 -24.22 22.71
N LEU A 260 -19.56 -23.28 21.77
CA LEU A 260 -20.59 -22.26 21.70
C LEU A 260 -21.98 -22.89 21.42
N VAL A 261 -22.03 -23.92 20.58
CA VAL A 261 -23.24 -24.69 20.27
C VAL A 261 -23.70 -25.51 21.47
N LEU A 262 -22.75 -26.15 22.15
CA LEU A 262 -23.02 -26.92 23.36
C LEU A 262 -23.63 -26.04 24.47
N ASP A 263 -23.15 -24.80 24.60
CA ASP A 263 -23.69 -23.84 25.57
C ASP A 263 -25.12 -23.38 25.21
N GLU A 264 -25.39 -23.11 23.93
CA GLU A 264 -26.72 -22.71 23.47
C GLU A 264 -27.76 -23.82 23.65
N ILE A 265 -27.44 -25.07 23.26
CA ILE A 265 -28.32 -26.23 23.45
C ILE A 265 -28.61 -26.44 24.94
N LYS A 266 -27.57 -26.42 25.77
CA LYS A 266 -27.70 -26.55 27.24
C LYS A 266 -28.57 -25.42 27.83
N GLY A 267 -28.38 -24.20 27.35
CA GLY A 267 -29.17 -23.04 27.75
C GLY A 267 -30.66 -23.20 27.42
N ARG A 268 -31.00 -23.84 26.28
CA ARG A 268 -32.39 -24.12 25.91
C ARG A 268 -33.00 -25.29 26.65
N ILE A 269 -32.25 -26.37 26.89
CA ILE A 269 -32.73 -27.50 27.72
C ILE A 269 -33.15 -27.00 29.11
N GLY A 270 -32.37 -26.10 29.71
CA GLY A 270 -32.69 -25.49 31.00
C GLY A 270 -33.96 -24.63 31.04
N ARG A 271 -34.54 -24.26 29.88
CA ARG A 271 -35.80 -23.50 29.81
C ARG A 271 -37.06 -24.37 29.71
N PHE A 272 -36.90 -25.69 29.59
CA PHE A 272 -38.02 -26.64 29.52
C PHE A 272 -38.29 -27.37 30.85
N HIS A 273 -37.55 -27.03 31.91
CA HIS A 273 -37.83 -27.39 33.30
C HIS A 273 -38.35 -26.15 34.04
#